data_AF-A0A2H3C8E4-F1
#
_entry.id   AF-A0A2H3C8E4-F1
#
_cell.length_a   1.000
_cell.length_b   1.000
_cell.length_c   1.000
_cell.angle_alpha   90.00
_cell.angle_beta   90.00
_cell.angle_gamma   90.00
#
_symmetry.space_group_name_H-M   'P 1'
#
loop_
_entity.id
_entity.type
_entity.pdbx_description
1 polymer ?
#
loop_
_entity_poly.entity_id
_entity_poly.type
_entity_poly.pdbx_seq_one_letter_code
_entity_poly.pdbx_strand_id
1 'polypeptide(L)'
;LEFLHILSLCSKVLVYDFYHTLEKTSVNTGMAVSKVRIKMLMRMKLQWVHLKMLKWGGRAQVNDGMATTKPGDLAVLCPSCPHPGINLLLGWENAPPEFQSVAFACIWVGI
;
A
#
# COMPACT_ATOMS: atom_id res chain seq x y z
N LEU A 1 1.95 4.17 15.13
CA LEU A 1 1.91 4.15 13.64
C LEU A 1 0.74 3.32 13.12
N GLU A 2 0.39 2.21 13.78
CA GLU A 2 -0.81 1.42 13.45
C GLU A 2 -2.10 2.24 13.49
N PHE A 3 -2.31 3.03 14.55
CA PHE A 3 -3.46 3.94 14.63
C PHE A 3 -3.53 4.94 13.46
N LEU A 4 -2.40 5.57 13.11
CA LEU A 4 -2.28 6.44 11.93
C LEU A 4 -2.60 5.69 10.63
N HIS A 5 -2.18 4.44 10.49
CA HIS A 5 -2.47 3.62 9.32
C HIS A 5 -3.97 3.32 9.18
N ILE A 6 -4.62 2.91 10.28
CA ILE A 6 -6.06 2.65 10.31
C ILE A 6 -6.84 3.92 9.95
N LEU A 7 -6.52 5.07 10.55
CA LEU A 7 -7.17 6.34 10.23
C LEU A 7 -6.96 6.78 8.78
N SER A 8 -5.76 6.55 8.24
CA SER A 8 -5.46 6.81 6.83
C SER A 8 -6.30 5.95 5.88
N LEU A 9 -6.63 4.71 6.26
CA LEU A 9 -7.44 3.79 5.47
C LEU A 9 -8.94 4.07 5.61
N CYS A 10 -9.44 4.17 6.84
CA CYS A 10 -10.87 4.29 7.12
C CYS A 10 -11.41 5.71 6.89
N SER A 11 -10.60 6.73 7.19
CA SER A 11 -11.07 8.12 7.26
C SER A 11 -10.30 9.08 6.35
N LYS A 12 -9.40 8.55 5.49
CA LYS A 12 -8.54 9.33 4.59
C LYS A 12 -7.73 10.44 5.31
N VAL A 13 -7.42 10.24 6.58
CA VAL A 13 -6.68 11.22 7.40
C VAL A 13 -5.27 11.38 6.84
N LEU A 14 -4.87 12.62 6.54
CA LEU A 14 -3.51 12.93 6.13
C LEU A 14 -2.56 12.82 7.34
N VAL A 15 -1.30 12.52 7.08
CA VAL A 15 -0.27 12.49 8.15
C VAL A 15 -0.13 13.86 8.81
N TYR A 16 -0.38 14.93 8.05
CA TYR A 16 -0.43 16.30 8.56
C TYR A 16 -1.53 16.49 9.60
N ASP A 17 -2.77 16.13 9.26
CA ASP A 17 -3.92 16.29 10.16
C ASP A 17 -3.71 15.46 11.43
N PHE A 18 -3.25 14.21 11.28
CA PHE A 18 -2.94 13.36 12.42
C PHE A 18 -1.87 13.97 13.35
N TYR A 19 -0.80 14.53 12.77
CA TYR A 19 0.24 15.20 13.55
C TYR A 19 -0.32 16.41 14.30
N HIS A 20 -1.16 17.21 13.64
CA HIS A 20 -1.75 18.38 14.27
C HIS A 20 -2.79 18.01 15.34
N THR A 21 -3.53 16.91 15.17
CA THR A 21 -4.36 16.35 16.24
C THR A 21 -3.53 16.02 17.46
N LEU A 22 -2.40 15.32 17.30
CA LEU A 22 -1.50 15.01 18.42
C LEU A 22 -0.99 16.27 19.13
N GLU A 23 -0.63 17.29 18.36
CA GLU A 23 -0.19 18.58 18.89
C GLU A 23 -1.30 19.25 19.73
N LYS A 24 -2.53 19.34 19.19
CA LYS A 24 -3.68 19.92 19.90
C LYS A 24 -4.10 19.13 21.13
N THR A 25 -3.96 17.80 21.11
CA THR A 25 -4.24 16.95 22.29
C THR A 25 -3.16 17.13 23.36
N SER A 26 -1.91 17.41 22.99
CA SER A 26 -0.82 17.61 23.95
C SER A 26 -0.81 19.02 24.55
N VAL A 27 -0.89 20.05 23.70
CA VAL A 27 -0.87 21.47 24.10
C VAL A 27 -1.85 22.23 23.22
N ASN A 28 -3.01 22.59 23.79
CA ASN A 28 -4.04 23.35 23.07
C ASN A 28 -3.88 24.89 23.19
N THR A 29 -2.98 25.37 24.05
CA THR A 29 -2.86 26.78 24.43
C THR A 29 -2.12 27.64 23.42
N GLY A 30 -1.47 27.05 22.40
CA GLY A 30 -0.68 27.79 21.40
C GLY A 30 0.61 28.44 21.93
N MET A 31 0.88 28.32 23.23
CA MET A 31 2.00 28.99 23.91
C MET A 31 3.31 28.17 23.92
N ALA A 32 3.25 26.90 23.53
CA ALA A 32 4.42 26.01 23.45
C ALA A 32 4.39 25.17 22.16
N VAL A 33 4.37 25.84 21.01
CA VAL A 33 4.43 25.17 19.71
C VAL A 33 5.78 24.45 19.58
N SER A 34 5.76 23.13 19.70
CA SER A 34 6.94 22.30 19.43
C SER A 34 7.42 22.57 18.01
N LYS A 35 8.74 22.54 17.77
CA LYS A 35 9.27 22.50 16.40
C LYS A 35 8.54 21.40 15.62
N VAL A 36 8.01 21.74 14.44
CA VAL A 36 7.24 20.80 13.61
C VAL A 36 8.14 19.62 13.20
N ARG A 37 7.89 18.44 13.77
CA ARG A 37 8.64 17.20 13.52
C ARG A 37 7.92 16.24 12.58
N ILE A 38 6.99 16.75 11.77
CA ILE A 38 6.23 15.95 10.80
C ILE A 38 7.13 15.12 9.86
N LYS A 39 8.30 15.66 9.48
CA LYS A 39 9.30 14.93 8.66
C LYS A 39 9.78 13.65 9.34
N MET A 40 9.93 13.64 10.66
CA MET A 40 10.32 12.45 11.42
C MET A 40 9.18 11.43 11.43
N LEU A 41 7.94 11.86 11.66
CA LEU A 41 6.77 11.00 11.61
C LEU A 41 6.61 10.35 10.21
N MET A 42 6.84 11.11 9.14
CA MET A 42 6.81 10.60 7.77
C MET A 42 7.88 9.52 7.53
N ARG A 43 9.12 9.73 8.00
CA ARG A 43 10.19 8.72 7.92
C ARG A 43 9.82 7.45 8.69
N MET A 44 9.31 7.60 9.91
CA MET A 44 8.84 6.47 10.73
C MET A 44 7.70 5.72 10.04
N LYS A 45 6.75 6.44 9.43
CA LYS A 45 5.67 5.84 8.63
C LYS A 45 6.22 5.04 7.46
N LEU A 46 7.17 5.59 6.70
CA LEU A 46 7.77 4.90 5.55
C LEU A 46 8.48 3.60 5.96
N GLN A 47 9.31 3.66 7.01
CA GLN A 47 9.99 2.49 7.57
C GLN A 47 8.98 1.43 8.05
N TRP A 48 7.92 1.86 8.73
CA TRP A 48 6.87 0.96 9.21
C TRP A 48 6.10 0.30 8.06
N VAL A 49 5.75 1.06 7.00
CA VAL A 49 5.11 0.49 5.80
C VAL A 49 6.03 -0.54 5.13
N HIS A 50 7.32 -0.25 5.02
CA HIS A 50 8.29 -1.21 4.49
C HIS A 50 8.34 -2.51 5.30
N LEU A 51 8.36 -2.42 6.64
CA LEU A 51 8.30 -3.59 7.52
C LEU A 51 6.99 -4.37 7.35
N LYS A 52 5.85 -3.70 7.15
CA LYS A 52 4.57 -4.37 6.86
C LYS A 52 4.58 -5.07 5.51
N MET A 53 5.16 -4.46 4.47
CA MET A 53 5.33 -5.12 3.16
C MET A 53 6.20 -6.36 3.26
N LEU A 54 7.34 -6.31 3.98
CA LEU A 54 8.18 -7.47 4.21
C LEU A 54 7.45 -8.59 4.95
N LYS A 55 6.64 -8.24 5.95
CA LYS A 55 5.81 -9.20 6.70
C LYS A 55 4.78 -9.87 5.77
N TRP A 56 4.05 -9.09 4.96
CA TRP A 56 3.04 -9.62 4.04
C TRP A 56 3.65 -10.44 2.91
N GLY A 57 4.83 -10.06 2.41
CA GLY A 57 5.60 -10.82 1.43
C GLY A 57 6.33 -12.04 1.99
N GLY A 58 6.08 -12.44 3.25
CA GLY A 58 6.67 -13.64 3.84
C GLY A 58 8.20 -13.60 3.97
N ARG A 59 8.83 -12.43 3.88
CA ARG A 59 10.30 -12.31 3.81
C ARG A 59 11.01 -12.76 5.09
N ALA A 60 10.29 -12.90 6.20
CA ALA A 60 10.83 -13.47 7.44
C ALA A 60 11.15 -14.98 7.33
N GLN A 61 10.61 -15.70 6.34
CA GLN A 61 10.81 -17.14 6.16
C GLN A 61 11.90 -17.48 5.12
N VAL A 62 12.48 -16.46 4.49
CA VAL A 62 13.52 -16.63 3.46
C VAL A 62 14.88 -16.39 4.10
N ASN A 63 15.89 -17.22 3.77
CA ASN A 63 17.26 -17.01 4.21
C ASN A 63 17.75 -15.62 3.80
N ASP A 64 18.31 -14.87 4.75
CA ASP A 64 18.73 -13.48 4.58
C ASP A 64 17.62 -12.58 4.00
N GLY A 65 16.36 -12.91 4.29
CA GLY A 65 15.19 -12.52 3.49
C GLY A 65 15.04 -11.03 3.19
N MET A 66 15.34 -10.13 4.15
CA MET A 66 15.34 -8.68 3.89
C MET A 66 16.50 -8.27 2.96
N ALA A 67 17.71 -8.74 3.23
CA ALA A 67 18.91 -8.43 2.45
C ALA A 67 18.82 -8.96 1.02
N THR A 68 18.06 -10.05 0.81
CA THR A 68 17.83 -10.64 -0.51
C THR A 68 16.59 -10.10 -1.23
N THR A 69 15.83 -9.18 -0.63
CA THR A 69 14.65 -8.57 -1.27
C THR A 69 15.10 -7.54 -2.31
N LYS A 70 14.82 -7.81 -3.59
CA LYS A 70 15.14 -6.92 -4.70
C LYS A 70 14.03 -5.87 -4.93
N PRO A 71 14.34 -4.75 -5.60
CA PRO A 71 13.31 -3.83 -6.07
C PRO A 71 12.27 -4.57 -6.91
N GLY A 72 11.00 -4.46 -6.54
CA GLY A 72 9.88 -5.13 -7.21
C GLY A 72 9.41 -6.43 -6.56
N ASP A 73 10.21 -7.08 -5.70
CA ASP A 73 9.85 -8.37 -5.09
C ASP A 73 8.64 -8.30 -4.15
N LEU A 74 8.33 -7.11 -3.63
CA LEU A 74 7.18 -6.84 -2.77
C LEU A 74 6.02 -6.15 -3.52
N ALA A 75 6.18 -5.92 -4.83
CA ALA A 75 5.13 -5.29 -5.63
C ALA A 75 3.98 -6.28 -5.82
N VAL A 76 2.76 -5.80 -5.63
CA VAL A 76 1.55 -6.56 -5.96
C VAL A 76 1.31 -6.40 -7.46
N LEU A 77 1.13 -7.52 -8.17
CA LEU A 77 0.71 -7.49 -9.57
C LEU A 77 -0.63 -6.74 -9.67
N CYS A 78 -0.69 -5.75 -10.55
CA CYS A 78 -1.92 -5.00 -10.75
C CYS A 78 -3.01 -5.94 -11.26
N PRO A 79 -4.15 -6.09 -10.56
CA PRO A 79 -5.21 -7.00 -10.97
C PRO A 79 -5.90 -6.56 -12.26
N SER A 80 -5.84 -5.26 -12.59
CA SER A 80 -6.40 -4.69 -13.81
C SER A 80 -5.48 -4.83 -15.03
N CYS A 81 -4.18 -5.14 -14.84
CA CYS A 81 -3.29 -5.37 -15.96
C CYS A 81 -3.59 -6.73 -16.62
N PRO A 82 -3.47 -6.84 -17.95
CA PRO A 82 -3.68 -8.11 -18.65
C PRO A 82 -2.53 -9.07 -18.34
N HIS A 83 -2.84 -10.22 -17.75
CA HIS A 83 -1.91 -11.28 -17.40
C HIS A 83 -2.33 -12.58 -18.08
N PRO A 84 -1.65 -12.99 -19.18
CA PRO A 84 -1.91 -14.24 -19.87
C PRO A 84 -1.85 -15.43 -18.91
N GLY A 85 -2.88 -16.27 -18.92
CA GLY A 85 -2.98 -17.44 -18.03
C GLY A 85 -3.33 -17.15 -16.57
N ILE A 86 -3.56 -15.89 -16.19
CA ILE A 86 -4.03 -15.51 -14.84
C ILE A 86 -5.43 -14.90 -14.91
N ASN A 87 -5.59 -13.79 -15.63
CA ASN A 87 -6.86 -13.06 -15.73
C ASN A 87 -7.33 -12.81 -17.18
N LEU A 88 -6.59 -13.29 -18.18
CA LEU A 88 -7.04 -13.31 -19.58
C LEU A 88 -7.73 -14.63 -19.91
N LEU A 89 -8.79 -14.56 -20.72
CA LEU A 89 -9.49 -15.74 -21.25
C LEU A 89 -8.59 -16.52 -22.22
N LEU A 90 -8.79 -17.84 -22.30
CA LEU A 90 -8.11 -18.66 -23.28
C LEU A 90 -8.45 -18.18 -24.71
N GLY A 91 -7.43 -18.00 -25.55
CA GLY A 91 -7.62 -17.50 -26.92
C GLY A 91 -7.85 -15.99 -27.02
N TRP A 92 -7.57 -15.22 -25.96
CA TRP A 92 -7.61 -13.74 -25.98
C TRP A 92 -6.80 -13.13 -27.13
N GLU A 93 -5.70 -13.77 -27.54
CA GLU A 93 -4.87 -13.35 -28.67
C GLU A 93 -5.61 -13.35 -30.02
N ASN A 94 -6.69 -14.13 -30.15
CA ASN A 94 -7.50 -14.20 -31.37
C ASN A 94 -8.61 -13.14 -31.41
N ALA A 95 -8.83 -12.38 -30.32
CA ALA A 95 -9.81 -11.32 -30.29
C ALA A 95 -9.40 -10.16 -31.22
N PRO A 96 -10.35 -9.37 -31.75
CA PRO A 96 -10.03 -8.13 -32.45
C PRO A 96 -9.15 -7.22 -31.57
N PRO A 97 -8.21 -6.45 -32.14
CA PRO A 97 -7.22 -5.67 -31.37
C PRO A 97 -7.81 -4.76 -30.28
N GLU A 98 -9.02 -4.26 -30.51
CA GLU A 98 -9.79 -3.43 -29.57
C GLU A 98 -10.31 -4.18 -28.33
N PHE A 99 -10.37 -5.52 -28.37
CA PHE A 99 -10.85 -6.38 -27.28
C PHE A 99 -9.77 -7.25 -26.65
N GLN A 100 -8.55 -7.29 -27.19
CA GLN A 100 -7.45 -8.14 -26.70
C GLN A 100 -7.04 -7.86 -25.24
N SER A 101 -7.23 -6.62 -24.76
CA SER A 101 -6.96 -6.22 -23.38
C SER A 101 -8.21 -6.22 -22.48
N VAL A 102 -9.39 -6.45 -23.05
CA VAL A 102 -10.69 -6.37 -22.37
C VAL A 102 -11.16 -7.77 -22.01
N ALA A 103 -10.45 -8.42 -21.09
CA ALA A 103 -10.92 -9.65 -20.45
C ALA A 103 -11.15 -9.41 -18.96
N PHE A 104 -12.20 -8.66 -18.64
CA PHE A 104 -12.77 -8.58 -17.27
C PHE A 104 -13.93 -9.58 -17.09
N ALA A 105 -13.94 -10.65 -17.90
CA ALA A 105 -15.07 -11.56 -18.01
C ALA A 105 -15.12 -12.55 -16.84
N CYS A 106 -15.97 -12.21 -15.86
CA CYS A 106 -16.89 -13.15 -15.23
C CYS A 106 -16.30 -14.32 -14.42
N ILE A 107 -15.36 -14.09 -13.51
CA ILE A 107 -15.13 -15.04 -12.38
C ILE A 107 -15.92 -14.62 -11.12
N TRP A 108 -16.44 -13.39 -11.05
CA TRP A 108 -17.22 -12.85 -9.93
C TRP A 108 -18.76 -12.92 -10.11
N VAL A 109 -19.28 -13.87 -10.90
CA VAL A 109 -20.75 -14.12 -11.01
C VAL A 109 -21.08 -15.60 -10.72
N GLY A 110 -20.14 -16.36 -10.16
CA GLY A 110 -20.27 -17.81 -9.93
C GLY A 110 -20.04 -18.27 -8.49
N ILE A 111 -20.13 -17.38 -7.50
CA ILE A 111 -20.25 -17.71 -6.06
C ILE A 111 -21.38 -16.84 -5.49
#